data_AF-A0A838R9F5-F1
#
_entry.id   AF-A0A838R9F5-F1
#
_cell.length_a   1.000
_cell.length_b   1.000
_cell.length_c   1.000
_cell.angle_alpha   90.00
_cell.angle_beta   90.00
_cell.angle_gamma   90.00
#
_symmetry.space_group_name_H-M   'P 1'
#
loop_
_entity.id
_entity.type
_entity.pdbx_description
1 polymer ?
#
loop_
_entity_poly.entity_id
_entity_poly.type
_entity_poly.pdbx_seq_one_letter_code
_entity_poly.pdbx_strand_id
1 'polypeptide(L)'
;MYRLRAFRNTDPPHLAAIWRSQPPQRGVLQPISAPLLEYGVFSKMHFDREGFIVATQDDQPVGFVHAGFGPSEDGNTLDTTLGTTHVLMVQNGDDHESLADDLLAASEQYMRGRGASVLYAGGINPLNSFYLGLYGGSEIPGVLQSDLVLQGACTRAGYRELDQVRIMQCDLARVRPPVSRELRMIKRTTQLMEKIDPA
;
A
#
# COMPACT_ATOMS: atom_id res chain seq x y z
N MET A 1 0.51 16.96 -20.95
CA MET A 1 1.65 16.04 -20.85
C MET A 1 1.97 15.85 -19.39
N TYR A 2 2.13 14.61 -18.93
CA TYR A 2 2.48 14.35 -17.54
C TYR A 2 3.97 14.51 -17.31
N ARG A 3 4.33 15.02 -16.13
CA ARG A 3 5.71 15.04 -15.63
C ARG A 3 5.77 14.19 -14.38
N LEU A 4 6.67 13.22 -14.38
CA LEU A 4 6.97 12.41 -13.20
C LEU A 4 8.09 13.07 -12.39
N ARG A 5 7.98 13.05 -11.07
CA ARG A 5 8.99 13.56 -10.14
C ARG A 5 8.92 12.85 -8.80
N ALA A 6 10.00 12.92 -8.03
CA ALA A 6 10.01 12.50 -6.63
C ALA A 6 9.05 13.33 -5.77
N PHE A 7 8.69 12.75 -4.63
CA PHE A 7 7.89 13.37 -3.57
C PHE A 7 8.50 14.68 -3.03
N ARG A 8 7.61 15.60 -2.65
CA ARG A 8 7.92 16.87 -2.00
C ARG A 8 7.04 17.05 -0.76
N ASN A 9 7.55 17.76 0.24
CA ASN A 9 6.82 18.02 1.50
C ASN A 9 5.51 18.82 1.31
N THR A 10 5.29 19.43 0.15
CA THR A 10 4.04 20.11 -0.21
C THR A 10 2.97 19.17 -0.78
N ASP A 11 3.33 17.92 -1.11
CA ASP A 11 2.43 16.96 -1.75
C ASP A 11 1.34 16.36 -0.84
N PRO A 12 1.55 16.11 0.48
CA PRO A 12 0.59 15.35 1.28
C PRO A 12 -0.88 15.79 1.19
N PRO A 13 -1.24 17.10 1.16
CA PRO A 13 -2.62 17.52 0.96
C PRO A 13 -3.21 17.09 -0.39
N HIS A 14 -2.40 17.14 -1.46
CA HIS A 14 -2.80 16.73 -2.81
C HIS A 14 -2.90 15.21 -2.95
N LEU A 15 -1.95 14.47 -2.37
CA LEU A 15 -1.98 13.00 -2.34
C LEU A 15 -3.22 12.49 -1.61
N ALA A 16 -3.56 13.12 -0.47
CA ALA A 16 -4.79 12.82 0.25
C ALA A 16 -6.04 13.16 -0.59
N ALA A 17 -6.01 14.18 -1.45
CA ALA A 17 -7.10 14.50 -2.36
C ALA A 17 -7.25 13.44 -3.47
N ILE A 18 -6.15 13.00 -4.09
CA ILE A 18 -6.15 11.91 -5.09
C ILE A 18 -6.72 10.63 -4.48
N TRP A 19 -6.29 10.27 -3.28
CA TRP A 19 -6.79 9.10 -2.55
C TRP A 19 -8.29 9.22 -2.22
N ARG A 20 -8.77 10.40 -1.78
CA ARG A 20 -10.21 10.62 -1.56
C ARG A 20 -11.03 10.62 -2.85
N SER A 21 -10.43 10.92 -4.00
CA SER A 21 -11.12 10.89 -5.29
C SER A 21 -11.31 9.48 -5.85
N GLN A 22 -10.68 8.47 -5.25
CA GLN A 22 -10.85 7.09 -5.68
C GLN A 22 -12.31 6.65 -5.50
N PRO A 23 -12.84 5.81 -6.41
CA PRO A 23 -14.20 5.30 -6.27
C PRO A 23 -14.35 4.54 -4.94
N PRO A 24 -15.58 4.39 -4.40
CA PRO A 24 -15.81 3.61 -3.19
C PRO A 24 -15.27 2.18 -3.35
N GLN A 25 -14.21 1.87 -2.60
CA GLN A 25 -13.53 0.58 -2.63
C GLN A 25 -13.47 0.01 -1.22
N ARG A 26 -13.84 -1.26 -1.06
CA ARG A 26 -13.73 -1.96 0.22
C ARG A 26 -12.24 -2.14 0.55
N GLY A 27 -11.87 -1.85 1.80
CA GLY A 27 -10.49 -2.06 2.26
C GLY A 27 -9.56 -0.85 2.04
N VAL A 28 -10.05 0.22 1.41
CA VAL A 28 -9.34 1.50 1.32
C VAL A 28 -9.91 2.44 2.38
N LEU A 29 -9.05 2.97 3.26
CA LEU A 29 -9.49 3.89 4.31
C LEU A 29 -10.05 5.18 3.70
N GLN A 30 -11.25 5.55 4.13
CA GLN A 30 -11.91 6.80 3.79
C GLN A 30 -12.61 7.41 5.01
N PRO A 31 -12.60 8.75 5.18
CA PRO A 31 -11.78 9.69 4.43
C PRO A 31 -10.32 9.67 4.89
N ILE A 32 -9.36 9.65 3.96
CA ILE A 32 -7.95 9.84 4.30
C ILE A 32 -7.62 11.33 4.54
N SER A 33 -6.57 11.60 5.30
CA SER A 33 -6.04 12.94 5.56
C SER A 33 -4.52 12.97 5.43
N ALA A 34 -3.93 14.15 5.21
CA ALA A 34 -2.48 14.31 5.16
C ALA A 34 -1.79 13.84 6.46
N PRO A 35 -2.30 14.14 7.68
CA PRO A 35 -1.74 13.60 8.91
C PRO A 35 -1.74 12.06 8.99
N LEU A 36 -2.77 11.39 8.45
CA LEU A 36 -2.81 9.92 8.42
C LEU A 36 -1.76 9.34 7.47
N LEU A 37 -1.53 9.98 6.31
CA LEU A 37 -0.46 9.60 5.40
C LEU A 37 0.93 9.89 6.00
N GLU A 38 1.08 11.00 6.72
CA GLU A 38 2.31 11.32 7.43
C GLU A 38 2.67 10.21 8.43
N TYR A 39 1.71 9.86 9.29
CA TYR A 39 1.88 8.81 10.30
C TYR A 39 2.08 7.41 9.68
N GLY A 40 1.23 7.02 8.73
CA GLY A 40 1.25 5.67 8.16
C GLY A 40 2.29 5.43 7.07
N VAL A 41 2.89 6.51 6.52
CA VAL A 41 3.78 6.44 5.35
C VAL A 41 5.03 7.29 5.50
N PHE A 42 4.91 8.63 5.53
CA PHE A 42 6.04 9.52 5.28
C PHE A 42 7.02 9.67 6.45
N SER A 43 6.54 9.46 7.69
CA SER A 43 7.35 9.53 8.91
C SER A 43 8.18 8.28 9.20
N LYS A 44 8.04 7.22 8.41
CA LYS A 44 8.81 5.99 8.60
C LYS A 44 10.28 6.24 8.26
N MET A 45 11.18 5.75 9.12
CA MET A 45 12.64 5.96 8.96
C MET A 45 13.21 5.47 7.62
N HIS A 46 12.58 4.46 7.03
CA HIS A 46 12.99 3.86 5.76
C HIS A 46 12.19 4.40 4.56
N PHE A 47 11.39 5.47 4.74
CA PHE A 47 10.74 6.17 3.63
C PHE A 47 11.80 6.84 2.75
N ASP A 48 11.78 6.52 1.46
CA ASP A 48 12.64 7.16 0.46
C ASP A 48 11.79 8.01 -0.49
N ARG A 49 12.04 9.32 -0.50
CA ARG A 49 11.31 10.27 -1.36
C ARG A 49 11.48 9.97 -2.86
N GLU A 50 12.58 9.32 -3.26
CA GLU A 50 12.81 8.92 -4.66
C GLU A 50 11.98 7.68 -5.04
N GLY A 51 11.62 6.85 -4.06
CA GLY A 51 10.71 5.70 -4.24
C GLY A 51 9.24 6.10 -4.29
N PHE A 52 8.91 7.35 -3.94
CA PHE A 52 7.56 7.88 -4.05
C PHE A 52 7.48 8.83 -5.24
N ILE A 53 6.95 8.34 -6.36
CA ILE A 53 6.86 9.08 -7.62
C ILE A 53 5.47 9.71 -7.75
N VAL A 54 5.46 11.01 -8.03
CA VAL A 54 4.27 11.82 -8.24
C VAL A 54 4.19 12.24 -9.71
N ALA A 55 3.05 11.98 -10.32
CA ALA A 55 2.70 12.52 -11.63
C ALA A 55 2.02 13.87 -11.48
N THR A 56 2.49 14.85 -12.24
CA THR A 56 1.90 16.19 -12.31
C THR A 56 1.44 16.54 -13.71
N GLN A 57 0.32 17.25 -13.80
CA GLN A 57 -0.16 17.93 -15.00
C GLN A 57 -0.28 19.43 -14.65
N ASP A 58 0.37 20.30 -15.42
CA ASP A 58 0.41 21.75 -15.14
C ASP A 58 0.84 22.05 -13.67
N ASP A 59 1.88 21.34 -13.22
CA ASP A 59 2.42 21.34 -11.85
C ASP A 59 1.45 20.87 -10.74
N GLN A 60 0.23 20.45 -11.07
CA GLN A 60 -0.71 19.87 -10.12
C GLN A 60 -0.56 18.34 -10.04
N PRO A 61 -0.40 17.76 -8.83
CA PRO A 61 -0.42 16.31 -8.66
C PRO A 61 -1.74 15.69 -9.13
N VAL A 62 -1.66 14.69 -10.00
CA VAL A 62 -2.81 13.96 -10.57
C VAL A 62 -2.72 12.45 -10.39
N GLY A 63 -1.57 11.94 -9.96
CA GLY A 63 -1.37 10.53 -9.64
C GLY A 63 -0.07 10.32 -8.87
N PHE A 64 0.06 9.16 -8.25
CA PHE A 64 1.28 8.76 -7.57
C PHE A 64 1.42 7.25 -7.48
N VAL A 65 2.65 6.81 -7.24
CA VAL A 65 3.02 5.42 -6.97
C VAL A 65 4.08 5.40 -5.88
N HIS A 66 4.05 4.36 -5.04
CA HIS A 66 5.03 4.18 -3.98
C HIS A 66 5.73 2.84 -4.10
N ALA A 67 7.00 2.89 -4.50
CA ALA A 67 7.93 1.78 -4.50
C ALA A 67 8.64 1.67 -3.15
N GLY A 68 8.95 0.46 -2.71
CA GLY A 68 9.80 0.25 -1.56
C GLY A 68 10.35 -1.17 -1.48
N PHE A 69 10.95 -1.48 -0.34
CA PHE A 69 11.72 -2.69 -0.10
C PHE A 69 11.39 -3.28 1.26
N GLY A 70 11.77 -4.54 1.47
CA GLY A 70 11.63 -5.22 2.76
C GLY A 70 12.82 -4.99 3.68
N PRO A 71 12.69 -5.41 4.95
CA PRO A 71 13.82 -5.48 5.85
C PRO A 71 14.80 -6.59 5.45
N SER A 72 16.06 -6.45 5.86
CA SER A 72 17.03 -7.55 5.90
C SER A 72 16.58 -8.64 6.88
N GLU A 73 17.18 -9.83 6.79
CA GLU A 73 16.85 -10.97 7.66
C GLU A 73 16.94 -10.66 9.16
N ASP A 74 17.86 -9.79 9.55
CA ASP A 74 18.04 -9.33 10.93
C ASP A 74 17.17 -8.12 11.33
N GLY A 75 16.40 -7.57 10.37
CA GLY A 75 15.51 -6.43 10.59
C GLY A 75 16.18 -5.06 10.70
N ASN A 76 17.51 -4.97 10.60
CA ASN A 76 18.23 -3.73 10.91
C ASN A 76 18.44 -2.81 9.70
N THR A 77 18.30 -3.33 8.48
CA THR A 77 18.55 -2.59 7.24
C THR A 77 17.48 -2.91 6.19
N LEU A 78 17.51 -2.21 5.05
CA LEU A 78 16.68 -2.55 3.90
C LEU A 78 17.38 -3.58 3.01
N ASP A 79 16.67 -4.64 2.64
CA ASP A 79 17.07 -5.56 1.59
C ASP A 79 16.48 -5.09 0.26
N THR A 80 17.32 -4.58 -0.64
CA THR A 80 16.89 -4.05 -1.94
C THR A 80 16.79 -5.11 -3.03
N THR A 81 17.04 -6.38 -2.73
CA THR A 81 16.97 -7.47 -3.73
C THR A 81 15.55 -7.78 -4.18
N LEU A 82 14.56 -7.53 -3.31
CA LEU A 82 13.12 -7.67 -3.56
C LEU A 82 12.45 -6.29 -3.44
N GLY A 83 11.83 -5.83 -4.51
CA GLY A 83 11.08 -4.58 -4.52
C GLY A 83 9.57 -4.82 -4.56
N THR A 84 8.78 -3.89 -4.01
CA THR A 84 7.33 -3.86 -4.22
C THR A 84 6.80 -2.47 -4.57
N THR A 85 5.84 -2.43 -5.49
CA THR A 85 4.93 -1.29 -5.66
C THR A 85 3.80 -1.42 -4.63
N HIS A 86 3.86 -0.66 -3.53
CA HIS A 86 2.89 -0.75 -2.44
C HIS A 86 1.49 -0.28 -2.84
N VAL A 87 1.43 0.86 -3.55
CA VAL A 87 0.17 1.46 -3.99
C VAL A 87 0.41 2.28 -5.25
N LEU A 88 -0.62 2.38 -6.09
CA LEU A 88 -0.66 3.25 -7.26
C LEU A 88 -2.07 3.85 -7.32
N MET A 89 -2.15 5.18 -7.38
CA MET A 89 -3.44 5.88 -7.49
C MET A 89 -3.35 6.97 -8.54
N VAL A 90 -4.37 7.05 -9.38
CA VAL A 90 -4.53 8.07 -10.41
C VAL A 90 -5.89 8.72 -10.23
N GLN A 91 -5.96 10.04 -10.39
CA GLN A 91 -7.23 10.76 -10.42
C GLN A 91 -7.99 10.39 -11.71
N ASN A 92 -9.31 10.22 -11.62
CA ASN A 92 -10.13 9.89 -12.80
C ASN A 92 -9.95 10.94 -13.92
N GLY A 93 -9.66 10.46 -15.13
CA GLY A 93 -9.47 11.26 -16.33
C GLY A 93 -9.38 10.36 -17.58
N ASP A 94 -9.41 10.98 -18.76
CA ASP A 94 -9.49 10.29 -20.06
C ASP A 94 -8.27 9.38 -20.35
N ASP A 95 -7.10 9.68 -19.76
CA ASP A 95 -5.82 8.96 -19.96
C ASP A 95 -5.30 8.23 -18.71
N HIS A 96 -6.18 7.82 -17.79
CA HIS A 96 -5.74 7.25 -16.51
C HIS A 96 -4.96 5.92 -16.64
N GLU A 97 -5.22 5.11 -17.68
CA GLU A 97 -4.54 3.83 -17.87
C GLU A 97 -3.08 4.00 -18.31
N SER A 98 -2.83 4.87 -19.30
CA SER A 98 -1.46 5.15 -19.77
C SER A 98 -0.63 5.81 -18.67
N LEU A 99 -1.23 6.71 -17.89
CA LEU A 99 -0.57 7.30 -16.73
C LEU A 99 -0.26 6.25 -15.64
N ALA A 100 -1.16 5.29 -15.41
CA ALA A 100 -0.89 4.20 -14.49
C ALA A 100 0.27 3.32 -14.96
N ASP A 101 0.37 3.06 -16.26
CA ASP A 101 1.49 2.31 -16.85
C ASP A 101 2.82 3.06 -16.70
N ASP A 102 2.83 4.37 -16.97
CA ASP A 102 4.02 5.23 -16.80
C ASP A 102 4.48 5.28 -15.33
N LEU A 103 3.53 5.39 -14.40
CA LEU A 103 3.82 5.36 -12.96
C LEU A 103 4.38 4.00 -12.53
N LEU A 104 3.76 2.89 -12.96
CA LEU A 104 4.27 1.56 -12.65
C LEU A 104 5.68 1.37 -13.20
N ALA A 105 5.93 1.75 -14.45
CA ALA A 105 7.26 1.68 -15.06
C ALA A 105 8.31 2.50 -14.29
N ALA A 106 7.95 3.70 -13.81
CA ALA A 106 8.84 4.52 -12.98
C ALA A 106 9.16 3.86 -11.63
N SER A 107 8.15 3.23 -11.00
CA SER A 107 8.32 2.43 -9.79
C SER A 107 9.30 1.27 -10.01
N GLU A 108 9.12 0.52 -11.11
CA GLU A 108 10.01 -0.58 -11.48
C GLU A 108 11.44 -0.10 -11.76
N GLN A 109 11.60 1.02 -12.46
CA GLN A 109 12.90 1.60 -12.76
C GLN A 109 13.64 1.99 -11.49
N TYR A 110 12.96 2.62 -10.54
CA TYR A 110 13.54 2.95 -9.23
C TYR A 110 14.02 1.69 -8.51
N MET A 111 13.19 0.65 -8.43
CA MET A 111 13.54 -0.60 -7.74
C MET A 111 14.71 -1.33 -8.41
N ARG A 112 14.67 -1.48 -9.74
CA ARG A 112 15.78 -2.09 -10.50
C ARG A 112 17.07 -1.27 -10.38
N GLY A 113 16.98 0.05 -10.39
CA GLY A 113 18.12 0.96 -10.18
C GLY A 113 18.78 0.80 -8.81
N ARG A 114 18.05 0.25 -7.83
CA ARG A 114 18.53 -0.07 -6.48
C ARG A 114 18.91 -1.54 -6.28
N GLY A 115 18.90 -2.34 -7.34
CA GLY A 115 19.36 -3.74 -7.33
C GLY A 115 18.25 -4.77 -7.17
N ALA A 116 16.97 -4.39 -7.26
CA ALA A 116 15.89 -5.35 -7.19
C ALA A 116 15.92 -6.31 -8.39
N SER A 117 15.96 -7.60 -8.08
CA SER A 117 15.93 -8.70 -9.05
C SER A 117 14.53 -9.25 -9.27
N VAL A 118 13.65 -9.07 -8.28
CA VAL A 118 12.24 -9.48 -8.30
C VAL A 118 11.39 -8.29 -7.87
N LEU A 119 10.31 -8.04 -8.61
CA LEU A 119 9.38 -6.95 -8.36
C LEU A 119 7.99 -7.53 -8.06
N TYR A 120 7.42 -7.11 -6.94
CA TYR A 120 6.06 -7.43 -6.52
C TYR A 120 5.13 -6.23 -6.72
N ALA A 121 3.83 -6.51 -6.74
CA ALA A 121 2.78 -5.50 -6.69
C ALA A 121 1.90 -5.75 -5.47
N GLY A 122 1.65 -4.69 -4.71
CA GLY A 122 1.01 -4.74 -3.40
C GLY A 122 1.98 -5.17 -2.30
N GLY A 123 1.71 -4.70 -1.08
CA GLY A 123 2.48 -5.11 0.09
C GLY A 123 2.02 -6.46 0.65
N ILE A 124 2.96 -7.36 0.94
CA ILE A 124 2.72 -8.61 1.68
C ILE A 124 3.93 -8.89 2.55
N ASN A 125 3.76 -9.39 3.76
CA ASN A 125 4.87 -9.67 4.67
C ASN A 125 5.97 -10.51 3.98
N PRO A 126 7.25 -10.06 4.01
CA PRO A 126 7.81 -8.92 4.76
C PRO A 126 7.86 -7.57 4.01
N LEU A 127 7.38 -7.50 2.76
CA LEU A 127 7.29 -6.30 1.91
C LEU A 127 6.02 -5.46 2.21
N ASN A 128 5.61 -5.33 3.47
CA ASN A 128 4.36 -4.66 3.89
C ASN A 128 4.59 -3.47 4.82
N SER A 129 5.73 -2.78 4.69
CA SER A 129 6.17 -1.78 5.67
C SER A 129 5.33 -0.49 5.69
N PHE A 130 4.51 -0.23 4.68
CA PHE A 130 3.71 0.99 4.53
C PHE A 130 2.22 0.69 4.38
N TYR A 131 1.34 1.62 4.78
CA TYR A 131 -0.13 1.56 4.57
C TYR A 131 -0.92 0.56 5.42
N LEU A 132 -0.32 -0.05 6.45
CA LEU A 132 -1.08 -0.85 7.42
C LEU A 132 -2.22 -0.01 8.04
N GLY A 133 -3.44 -0.54 8.03
CA GLY A 133 -4.64 0.19 8.48
C GLY A 133 -5.21 1.19 7.46
N LEU A 134 -4.46 1.55 6.41
CA LEU A 134 -4.89 2.45 5.34
C LEU A 134 -5.38 1.68 4.10
N TYR A 135 -4.74 0.54 3.80
CA TYR A 135 -5.04 -0.31 2.66
C TYR A 135 -5.06 -1.78 3.08
N GLY A 136 -6.17 -2.49 2.83
CA GLY A 136 -6.32 -3.92 3.13
C GLY A 136 -6.84 -4.28 4.53
N GLY A 137 -6.84 -3.32 5.48
CA GLY A 137 -7.39 -3.50 6.83
C GLY A 137 -6.30 -3.71 7.88
N SER A 138 -6.43 -4.78 8.68
CA SER A 138 -5.51 -5.08 9.80
C SER A 138 -4.21 -5.76 9.38
N GLU A 139 -4.08 -6.10 8.10
CA GLU A 139 -2.88 -6.63 7.43
C GLU A 139 -2.89 -6.14 5.99
N ILE A 140 -1.73 -6.17 5.32
CA ILE A 140 -1.62 -5.79 3.91
C ILE A 140 -1.67 -7.05 3.03
N PRO A 141 -2.71 -7.21 2.17
CA PRO A 141 -3.03 -8.48 1.52
C PRO A 141 -2.51 -8.58 0.07
N GLY A 142 -1.53 -7.78 -0.32
CA GLY A 142 -1.17 -7.55 -1.73
C GLY A 142 -2.09 -6.54 -2.39
N VAL A 143 -2.42 -6.74 -3.68
CA VAL A 143 -3.32 -5.86 -4.45
C VAL A 143 -4.79 -6.24 -4.20
N LEU A 144 -5.63 -5.28 -3.85
CA LEU A 144 -7.06 -5.52 -3.67
C LEU A 144 -7.73 -5.87 -5.01
N GLN A 145 -8.67 -6.82 -4.99
CA GLN A 145 -9.48 -7.15 -6.15
C GLN A 145 -10.30 -5.95 -6.68
N SER A 146 -10.61 -4.98 -5.81
CA SER A 146 -11.30 -3.75 -6.20
C SER A 146 -10.38 -2.68 -6.80
N ASP A 147 -9.06 -2.85 -6.69
CA ASP A 147 -8.06 -1.90 -7.18
C ASP A 147 -7.73 -2.18 -8.66
N LEU A 148 -8.70 -1.86 -9.51
CA LEU A 148 -8.62 -2.16 -10.95
C LEU A 148 -7.49 -1.40 -11.66
N VAL A 149 -7.07 -0.26 -11.12
CA VAL A 149 -6.00 0.56 -11.72
C VAL A 149 -4.66 -0.16 -11.60
N LEU A 150 -4.29 -0.58 -10.38
CA LEU A 150 -3.04 -1.31 -10.18
C LEU A 150 -3.09 -2.70 -10.84
N GLN A 151 -4.22 -3.41 -10.76
CA GLN A 151 -4.37 -4.69 -11.43
C GLN A 151 -4.21 -4.59 -12.96
N GLY A 152 -4.83 -3.57 -13.57
CA GLY A 152 -4.73 -3.33 -15.00
C GLY A 152 -3.31 -3.03 -15.44
N ALA A 153 -2.63 -2.11 -14.74
CA ALA A 153 -1.23 -1.77 -15.02
C ALA A 153 -0.31 -2.99 -14.88
N CYS A 154 -0.44 -3.76 -13.79
CA CYS A 154 0.33 -4.98 -13.58
C CYS A 154 0.10 -6.02 -14.69
N THR A 155 -1.16 -6.21 -15.12
CA THR A 155 -1.49 -7.15 -16.19
C THR A 155 -0.83 -6.75 -17.50
N ARG A 156 -0.89 -5.46 -17.87
CA ARG A 156 -0.25 -4.93 -19.08
C ARG A 156 1.27 -5.00 -19.01
N ALA A 157 1.86 -4.83 -17.82
CA ALA A 157 3.29 -4.97 -17.57
C ALA A 157 3.77 -6.44 -17.48
N GLY A 158 2.86 -7.42 -17.55
CA GLY A 158 3.20 -8.85 -17.57
C GLY A 158 3.43 -9.48 -16.19
N TYR A 159 2.95 -8.84 -15.11
CA TYR A 159 2.92 -9.46 -13.79
C TYR A 159 2.03 -10.70 -13.80
N ARG A 160 2.33 -11.64 -12.90
CA ARG A 160 1.53 -12.85 -12.69
C ARG A 160 1.08 -12.90 -11.25
N GLU A 161 -0.18 -13.29 -11.06
CA GLU A 161 -0.73 -13.55 -9.74
C GLU A 161 0.03 -14.71 -9.08
N LEU A 162 0.44 -14.50 -7.83
CA LEU A 162 1.19 -15.48 -7.05
C LEU A 162 0.27 -16.27 -6.10
N ASP A 163 -0.66 -15.59 -5.44
CA ASP A 163 -1.61 -16.17 -4.50
C ASP A 163 -2.81 -15.23 -4.25
N GLN A 164 -3.84 -15.74 -3.56
CA GLN A 164 -5.03 -14.98 -3.15
C GLN A 164 -5.21 -14.96 -1.64
N VAL A 165 -5.34 -13.75 -1.09
CA VAL A 165 -5.68 -13.55 0.32
C VAL A 165 -7.17 -13.22 0.47
N ARG A 166 -7.86 -13.89 1.41
CA ARG A 166 -9.27 -13.61 1.72
C ARG A 166 -9.39 -12.64 2.89
N ILE A 167 -10.00 -11.48 2.65
CA ILE A 167 -10.20 -10.44 3.68
C ILE A 167 -11.58 -10.59 4.32
N MET A 168 -11.60 -11.08 5.56
CA MET A 168 -12.81 -11.18 6.38
C MET A 168 -13.03 -9.90 7.20
N GLN A 169 -14.28 -9.49 7.38
CA GLN A 169 -14.64 -8.32 8.17
C GLN A 169 -15.81 -8.67 9.09
N CYS A 170 -15.73 -8.16 10.31
CA CYS A 170 -16.71 -8.39 11.36
C CYS A 170 -17.00 -7.06 12.07
N ASP A 171 -18.27 -6.66 12.12
CA ASP A 171 -18.69 -5.53 12.95
C ASP A 171 -18.82 -6.00 14.40
N LEU A 172 -17.80 -5.69 15.20
CA LEU A 172 -17.73 -6.09 16.60
C LEU A 172 -18.87 -5.51 17.46
N ALA A 173 -19.48 -4.39 17.06
CA ALA A 173 -20.62 -3.82 17.77
C ALA A 173 -21.91 -4.63 17.54
N ARG A 174 -22.00 -5.35 16.42
CA ARG A 174 -23.15 -6.19 16.06
C ARG A 174 -22.98 -7.64 16.49
N VAL A 175 -21.75 -8.10 16.68
CA VAL A 175 -21.50 -9.48 17.09
C VAL A 175 -21.74 -9.67 18.57
N ARG A 176 -22.70 -10.54 18.88
CA ARG A 176 -22.90 -11.10 20.22
C ARG A 176 -22.40 -12.54 20.20
N PRO A 177 -21.17 -12.82 20.67
CA PRO A 177 -20.66 -14.18 20.64
C PRO A 177 -21.56 -15.09 21.50
N PRO A 178 -21.99 -16.25 20.98
CA PRO A 178 -22.80 -17.18 21.76
C PRO A 178 -22.01 -17.66 22.98
N VAL A 179 -22.67 -17.76 24.13
CA VAL A 179 -22.05 -18.29 25.36
C VAL A 179 -21.99 -19.81 25.25
N SER A 180 -20.94 -20.34 24.61
CA SER A 180 -20.70 -21.79 24.52
C SER A 180 -19.76 -22.30 25.61
N ARG A 181 -19.76 -23.61 25.84
CA ARG A 181 -18.78 -24.26 26.72
C ARG A 181 -17.39 -24.22 26.09
N GLU A 182 -17.25 -24.37 24.77
CA GLU A 182 -15.95 -24.24 24.10
C GLU A 182 -15.36 -22.84 24.30
N LEU A 183 -16.16 -21.77 24.10
CA LEU A 183 -15.67 -20.40 24.22
C LEU A 183 -15.16 -20.09 25.64
N ARG A 184 -15.79 -20.68 26.67
CA ARG A 184 -15.35 -20.59 28.07
C ARG A 184 -14.07 -21.38 28.34
N MET A 185 -13.86 -22.53 27.70
CA MET A 185 -12.59 -23.26 27.81
C MET A 185 -11.47 -22.51 27.10
N ILE A 186 -11.69 -22.04 25.88
CA ILE A 186 -10.70 -21.25 25.10
C ILE A 186 -10.24 -20.04 25.93
N LYS A 187 -11.17 -19.25 26.50
CA LYS A 187 -10.80 -18.12 27.38
C LYS A 187 -9.94 -18.50 28.59
N ARG A 188 -10.10 -19.72 29.13
CA ARG A 188 -9.31 -20.20 30.29
C ARG A 188 -7.94 -20.72 29.89
N THR A 189 -7.78 -21.22 28.67
CA THR A 189 -6.54 -21.85 28.20
C THR A 189 -5.70 -20.93 27.30
N THR A 190 -6.27 -19.86 26.76
CA THR A 190 -5.56 -18.91 25.91
C THR A 190 -4.83 -17.86 26.77
N GLN A 191 -3.52 -17.73 26.55
CA GLN A 191 -2.73 -16.58 27.03
C GLN A 191 -2.63 -15.55 25.90
N LEU A 192 -2.94 -14.30 26.20
CA LEU A 192 -2.71 -13.19 25.28
C LEU A 192 -1.26 -12.73 25.47
N MET A 193 -0.45 -12.87 24.43
CA MET A 193 0.90 -12.31 24.39
C MET A 193 0.87 -11.09 23.47
N GLU A 194 0.99 -9.90 24.05
CA GLU A 194 1.15 -8.67 23.29
C GLU A 194 2.64 -8.51 22.95
N LYS A 195 2.95 -8.47 21.65
CA LYS A 195 4.29 -8.12 21.17
C LYS A 195 4.18 -6.73 20.55
N ILE A 196 4.68 -5.74 21.27
CA ILE A 196 4.77 -4.37 20.77
C ILE A 196 5.96 -4.33 19.82
N ASP A 197 5.71 -4.09 18.54
CA ASP A 197 6.74 -3.81 17.55
C ASP A 197 7.22 -2.36 17.74
N PRO A 198 8.49 -2.11 18.12
CA PRO A 198 8.99 -0.75 18.22
C PRO A 198 9.04 -0.11 16.83
N ALA A 199 8.37 1.04 16.71
CA ALA A 199 8.27 1.86 15.49
C ALA A 199 9.63 2.32 14.93
#